data_AF-A0A957GB65-F1
#
_entry.id   AF-A0A957GB65-F1
#
_cell.length_a   1.000
_cell.length_b   1.000
_cell.length_c   1.000
_cell.angle_alpha   90.00
_cell.angle_beta   90.00
_cell.angle_gamma   90.00
#
_symmetry.space_group_name_H-M   'P 1'
#
loop_
_entity.id
_entity.type
_entity.pdbx_description
1 polymer ?
#
loop_
_entity_poly.entity_id
_entity_poly.type
_entity_poly.pdbx_seq_one_letter_code
_entity_poly.pdbx_strand_id
1 'polypeptide(L)'
;MRNIRVLTTNEPWINDRPVEIVERKGTGHPDSLCDGIAERISLDYSHWCQRHTGQILHHNFDKVQLVAGAAHITYGGGTLLQPIRIQIAGRGTATTPSGQPIPLAMIAIGAAKAHLRRTMRHLDPDQHCLIDCFAGQGAAQLVQTVTEVTANDTSYGTAHWPLSRLENSVLEVTRFLNEDLRDQCPIGEDVKVMGARVDGEVTLTCAVPLLASLIRNRAQYEEHRLAIQQAIQAHAAALLTRPVHVFVNMADDENQDSPDSVYLTLTGTSGECGDDGAVGRGNRVSGLITPFRPVSLEAAAGKNPVSHVGKLYNVLALQAAKAIVEALPRVRQAQVTLLSQIGRPLDQPQVALAVLHPIGATLATADSSAAAAILNDWLADPGRVQTLITNQAVTLF
;
A
#
# COMPACT_ATOMS: atom_id res chain seq x y z
N MET A 1 -24.83 -22.17 -5.54
CA MET A 1 -24.31 -21.99 -4.15
C MET A 1 -22.82 -21.69 -4.25
N ARG A 2 -22.29 -20.74 -3.46
CA ARG A 2 -20.87 -20.36 -3.47
C ARG A 2 -20.03 -21.34 -2.64
N ASN A 3 -18.75 -21.51 -2.99
CA ASN A 3 -17.83 -22.43 -2.32
C ASN A 3 -17.25 -21.84 -1.02
N ILE A 4 -18.14 -21.57 -0.06
CA ILE A 4 -17.77 -20.95 1.22
C ILE A 4 -17.38 -22.05 2.23
N ARG A 5 -16.27 -21.81 2.93
CA ARG A 5 -15.77 -22.64 4.02
C ARG A 5 -15.44 -21.75 5.21
N VAL A 6 -15.85 -22.16 6.39
CA VAL A 6 -15.52 -21.48 7.65
C VAL A 6 -14.80 -22.47 8.53
N LEU A 7 -13.61 -22.10 8.99
CA LEU A 7 -12.79 -22.86 9.91
C LEU A 7 -12.59 -22.07 11.20
N THR A 8 -12.45 -22.77 12.31
CA THR A 8 -11.99 -22.19 13.58
C THR A 8 -10.58 -22.67 13.82
N THR A 9 -9.71 -21.78 14.30
CA THR A 9 -8.32 -22.13 14.64
C THR A 9 -8.06 -21.98 16.13
N ASN A 10 -7.20 -22.85 16.65
CA ASN A 10 -6.66 -22.82 18.01
C ASN A 10 -5.22 -22.30 18.04
N GLU A 11 -4.71 -21.77 16.91
CA GLU A 11 -3.39 -21.17 16.87
C GLU A 11 -3.29 -19.98 17.83
N PRO A 12 -2.12 -19.78 18.47
CA PRO A 12 -1.88 -18.60 19.28
C PRO A 12 -2.16 -17.32 18.49
N TRP A 13 -2.90 -16.42 19.11
CA TRP A 13 -3.15 -15.09 18.56
C TRP A 13 -1.83 -14.35 18.37
N ILE A 14 -1.71 -13.55 17.31
CA ILE A 14 -0.43 -12.93 16.93
C ILE A 14 0.22 -12.15 18.07
N ASN A 15 -0.57 -11.42 18.87
CA ASN A 15 -0.09 -10.61 19.99
C ASN A 15 0.46 -11.47 21.15
N ASP A 16 0.10 -12.76 21.19
CA ASP A 16 0.52 -13.71 22.21
C ASP A 16 1.72 -14.56 21.75
N ARG A 17 2.11 -14.48 20.45
CA ARG A 17 3.30 -15.15 19.93
C ARG A 17 4.57 -14.46 20.46
N PRO A 18 5.69 -15.18 20.66
CA PRO A 18 6.92 -14.58 21.19
C PRO A 18 7.54 -13.55 20.22
N VAL A 19 7.41 -13.78 18.91
CA VAL A 19 8.02 -12.93 17.87
C VAL A 19 6.95 -12.42 16.90
N GLU A 20 7.07 -11.15 16.51
CA GLU A 20 6.31 -10.52 15.44
C GLU A 20 7.17 -9.45 14.75
N ILE A 21 7.06 -9.37 13.42
CA ILE A 21 7.73 -8.35 12.60
C ILE A 21 6.66 -7.72 11.70
N VAL A 22 6.69 -6.39 11.60
CA VAL A 22 5.82 -5.61 10.74
C VAL A 22 6.61 -4.47 10.13
N GLU A 23 6.41 -4.23 8.84
CA GLU A 23 7.00 -3.08 8.14
C GLU A 23 5.91 -2.25 7.48
N ARG A 24 6.15 -0.95 7.39
CA ARG A 24 5.42 -0.05 6.50
C ARG A 24 6.39 0.88 5.78
N LYS A 25 6.18 0.98 4.46
CA LYS A 25 6.79 2.00 3.61
C LYS A 25 5.84 3.17 3.48
N GLY A 26 6.29 4.36 3.85
CA GLY A 26 5.54 5.62 3.82
C GLY A 26 5.29 6.10 2.40
N THR A 27 4.62 7.24 2.28
CA THR A 27 4.09 7.71 0.98
C THR A 27 5.16 8.15 0.00
N GLY A 28 6.31 8.65 0.48
CA GLY A 28 7.43 9.07 -0.35
C GLY A 28 8.44 7.96 -0.68
N HIS A 29 8.27 6.76 -0.13
CA HIS A 29 9.14 5.64 -0.44
C HIS A 29 9.02 5.25 -1.93
N PRO A 30 10.13 4.97 -2.65
CA PRO A 30 10.10 4.67 -4.08
C PRO A 30 9.05 3.63 -4.50
N ASP A 31 8.96 2.49 -3.79
CA ASP A 31 7.90 1.49 -4.05
C ASP A 31 6.47 2.04 -3.86
N SER A 32 6.23 2.81 -2.79
CA SER A 32 4.91 3.42 -2.52
C SER A 32 4.56 4.50 -3.54
N LEU A 33 5.54 5.25 -4.05
CA LEU A 33 5.36 6.19 -5.16
C LEU A 33 4.96 5.43 -6.43
N CYS A 34 5.58 4.29 -6.72
CA CYS A 34 5.19 3.45 -7.86
C CYS A 34 3.75 2.91 -7.71
N ASP A 35 3.38 2.39 -6.54
CA ASP A 35 2.02 1.93 -6.26
C ASP A 35 1.01 3.09 -6.39
N GLY A 36 1.33 4.26 -5.84
CA GLY A 36 0.48 5.44 -5.91
C GLY A 36 0.31 6.01 -7.31
N ILE A 37 1.37 6.02 -8.12
CA ILE A 37 1.31 6.39 -9.54
C ILE A 37 0.44 5.40 -10.30
N ALA A 38 0.70 4.11 -10.16
CA ALA A 38 -0.05 3.05 -10.84
C ALA A 38 -1.55 3.14 -10.55
N GLU A 39 -1.92 3.29 -9.28
CA GLU A 39 -3.32 3.41 -8.89
C GLU A 39 -3.95 4.70 -9.42
N ARG A 40 -3.23 5.82 -9.39
CA ARG A 40 -3.75 7.07 -9.94
C ARG A 40 -4.00 6.99 -11.45
N ILE A 41 -3.12 6.31 -12.19
CA ILE A 41 -3.32 6.05 -13.62
C ILE A 41 -4.59 5.22 -13.85
N SER A 42 -4.79 4.15 -13.06
CA SER A 42 -6.01 3.33 -13.17
C SER A 42 -7.28 4.14 -12.93
N LEU A 43 -7.29 5.00 -11.91
CA LEU A 43 -8.45 5.85 -11.59
C LEU A 43 -8.71 6.89 -12.68
N ASP A 44 -7.70 7.65 -13.08
CA ASP A 44 -7.86 8.70 -14.10
C ASP A 44 -8.27 8.10 -15.45
N TYR A 45 -7.71 6.94 -15.82
CA TYR A 45 -8.14 6.20 -17.01
C TYR A 45 -9.58 5.67 -16.90
N SER A 46 -9.95 5.11 -15.74
CA SER A 46 -11.31 4.63 -15.49
C SER A 46 -12.33 5.75 -15.61
N HIS A 47 -12.05 6.90 -15.00
CA HIS A 47 -12.90 8.09 -15.11
C HIS A 47 -12.95 8.64 -16.54
N TRP A 48 -11.83 8.63 -17.26
CA TRP A 48 -11.83 9.02 -18.67
C TRP A 48 -12.76 8.11 -19.49
N CYS A 49 -12.63 6.78 -19.35
CA CYS A 49 -13.49 5.82 -20.02
C CYS A 49 -14.96 6.03 -19.65
N GLN A 50 -15.27 6.16 -18.35
CA GLN A 50 -16.64 6.36 -17.90
C GLN A 50 -17.28 7.60 -18.51
N ARG A 51 -16.55 8.73 -18.60
CA ARG A 51 -17.07 9.98 -19.18
C ARG A 51 -17.30 9.91 -20.69
N HIS A 52 -16.48 9.16 -21.43
CA HIS A 52 -16.51 9.15 -22.90
C HIS A 52 -17.24 7.93 -23.49
N THR A 53 -17.31 6.82 -22.77
CA THR A 53 -17.90 5.56 -23.23
C THR A 53 -19.00 5.02 -22.34
N GLY A 54 -19.29 5.67 -21.19
CA GLY A 54 -20.33 5.23 -20.25
C GLY A 54 -19.99 3.98 -19.43
N GLN A 55 -18.77 3.46 -19.58
CA GLN A 55 -18.27 2.26 -18.91
C GLN A 55 -16.76 2.33 -18.74
N ILE A 56 -16.24 1.59 -17.76
CA ILE A 56 -14.80 1.37 -17.60
C ILE A 56 -14.33 0.31 -18.60
N LEU A 57 -13.26 0.61 -19.34
CA LEU A 57 -12.66 -0.32 -20.30
C LEU A 57 -11.50 -1.09 -19.67
N HIS A 58 -11.12 -2.21 -20.29
CA HIS A 58 -10.01 -3.03 -19.84
C HIS A 58 -8.69 -2.27 -19.76
N HIS A 59 -8.05 -2.35 -18.59
CA HIS A 59 -6.71 -1.85 -18.34
C HIS A 59 -6.06 -2.56 -17.16
N ASN A 60 -4.73 -2.52 -17.09
CA ASN A 60 -3.88 -2.93 -15.98
C ASN A 60 -2.56 -2.16 -16.09
N PHE A 61 -2.41 -1.10 -15.29
CA PHE A 61 -1.22 -0.23 -15.22
C PHE A 61 -0.35 -0.54 -14.01
N ASP A 62 -0.38 -1.79 -13.54
CA ASP A 62 0.29 -2.29 -12.35
C ASP A 62 1.79 -2.61 -12.57
N LYS A 63 2.43 -1.91 -13.50
CA LYS A 63 3.85 -2.07 -13.88
C LYS A 63 4.49 -0.69 -14.00
N VAL A 64 4.69 -0.02 -12.88
CA VAL A 64 5.46 1.22 -12.80
C VAL A 64 6.79 0.90 -12.13
N GLN A 65 7.88 1.41 -12.72
CA GLN A 65 9.22 1.34 -12.15
C GLN A 65 9.77 2.75 -12.00
N LEU A 66 10.37 3.03 -10.85
CA LEU A 66 11.14 4.22 -10.56
C LEU A 66 12.61 3.79 -10.51
N VAL A 67 13.43 4.42 -11.33
CA VAL A 67 14.89 4.28 -11.32
C VAL A 67 15.48 5.54 -10.74
N ALA A 68 16.35 5.36 -9.75
CA ALA A 68 16.85 6.45 -8.95
C ALA A 68 17.61 7.51 -9.78
N GLY A 69 17.50 8.75 -9.31
CA GLY A 69 18.33 9.85 -9.76
C GLY A 69 19.73 9.79 -9.17
N ALA A 70 20.43 10.91 -9.27
CA ALA A 70 21.64 11.19 -8.51
C ALA A 70 21.60 12.63 -8.02
N ALA A 71 21.97 12.86 -6.78
CA ALA A 71 22.02 14.18 -6.17
C ALA A 71 23.38 14.41 -5.52
N HIS A 72 23.85 15.66 -5.54
CA HIS A 72 24.90 16.12 -4.67
C HIS A 72 24.26 16.94 -3.55
N ILE A 73 24.32 16.43 -2.33
CA ILE A 73 23.61 16.98 -1.18
C ILE A 73 24.60 17.65 -0.24
N THR A 74 24.28 18.85 0.23
CA THR A 74 25.04 19.55 1.24
C THR A 74 24.11 20.02 2.35
N TYR A 75 24.66 20.43 3.49
CA TYR A 75 23.86 21.23 4.41
C TYR A 75 23.41 22.53 3.73
N GLY A 76 22.15 22.90 3.92
CA GLY A 76 21.51 24.07 3.31
C GLY A 76 21.02 23.87 1.88
N GLY A 77 21.17 22.68 1.27
CA GLY A 77 20.62 22.38 -0.05
C GLY A 77 21.43 21.37 -0.84
N GLY A 78 21.63 21.65 -2.13
CA GLY A 78 22.36 20.78 -3.04
C GLY A 78 21.84 20.89 -4.46
N THR A 79 22.17 19.92 -5.30
CA THR A 79 21.76 19.91 -6.71
C THR A 79 21.47 18.50 -7.18
N LEU A 80 20.36 18.32 -7.88
CA LEU A 80 20.05 17.08 -8.58
C LEU A 80 20.95 16.98 -9.82
N LEU A 81 21.82 15.98 -9.85
CA LEU A 81 22.76 15.71 -10.95
C LEU A 81 22.12 14.89 -12.07
N GLN A 82 21.23 13.97 -11.71
CA GLN A 82 20.48 13.13 -12.64
C GLN A 82 19.02 13.04 -12.17
N PRO A 83 18.03 13.29 -13.06
CA PRO A 83 16.63 13.18 -12.70
C PRO A 83 16.23 11.74 -12.43
N ILE A 84 15.20 11.57 -11.60
CA ILE A 84 14.51 10.29 -11.37
C ILE A 84 13.88 9.85 -12.69
N ARG A 85 14.03 8.58 -13.08
CA ARG A 85 13.34 8.04 -14.27
C ARG A 85 12.16 7.19 -13.84
N ILE A 86 10.98 7.47 -14.39
CA ILE A 86 9.77 6.72 -14.13
C ILE A 86 9.29 6.09 -15.42
N GLN A 87 9.24 4.77 -15.45
CA GLN A 87 8.74 3.98 -16.57
C GLN A 87 7.36 3.43 -16.24
N ILE A 88 6.37 3.84 -17.03
CA ILE A 88 5.00 3.35 -16.93
C ILE A 88 4.79 2.29 -18.00
N ALA A 89 4.53 1.06 -17.59
CA ALA A 89 4.12 -0.03 -18.46
C ALA A 89 2.72 -0.54 -18.06
N GLY A 90 2.19 -1.46 -18.87
CA GLY A 90 0.89 -2.07 -18.63
C GLY A 90 0.07 -2.23 -19.89
N ARG A 91 -1.22 -2.48 -19.69
CA ARG A 91 -2.20 -2.71 -20.76
C ARG A 91 -3.36 -1.74 -20.60
N GLY A 92 -3.85 -1.18 -21.70
CA GLY A 92 -5.07 -0.37 -21.73
C GLY A 92 -5.75 -0.47 -23.09
N THR A 93 -7.07 -0.33 -23.12
CA THR A 93 -7.78 -0.19 -24.39
C THR A 93 -7.34 1.12 -25.07
N ALA A 94 -6.84 1.02 -26.31
CA ALA A 94 -6.28 2.14 -27.06
C ALA A 94 -7.30 2.85 -27.97
N THR A 95 -8.47 2.24 -28.18
CA THR A 95 -9.53 2.78 -29.03
C THR A 95 -10.88 2.45 -28.41
N THR A 96 -11.78 3.42 -28.36
CA THR A 96 -13.15 3.21 -27.85
C THR A 96 -13.92 2.21 -28.72
N PRO A 97 -15.03 1.64 -28.22
CA PRO A 97 -15.94 0.84 -29.06
C PRO A 97 -16.47 1.59 -30.29
N SER A 98 -16.51 2.93 -30.24
CA SER A 98 -16.90 3.81 -31.35
C SER A 98 -15.76 4.12 -32.35
N GLY A 99 -14.57 3.57 -32.15
CA GLY A 99 -13.41 3.78 -33.03
C GLY A 99 -12.58 5.03 -32.74
N GLN A 100 -12.85 5.75 -31.64
CA GLN A 100 -12.07 6.93 -31.27
C GLN A 100 -10.77 6.56 -30.54
N PRO A 101 -9.60 7.12 -30.91
CA PRO A 101 -8.37 6.88 -30.18
C PRO A 101 -8.45 7.35 -28.72
N ILE A 102 -7.90 6.55 -27.81
CA ILE A 102 -7.79 6.88 -26.38
C ILE A 102 -6.38 7.37 -26.10
N PRO A 103 -6.19 8.56 -25.50
CA PRO A 103 -4.86 9.13 -25.29
C PRO A 103 -4.14 8.51 -24.06
N LEU A 104 -3.84 7.22 -24.13
CA LEU A 104 -3.27 6.42 -23.04
C LEU A 104 -2.05 7.07 -22.39
N ALA A 105 -1.05 7.43 -23.19
CA ALA A 105 0.19 8.02 -22.68
C ALA A 105 -0.05 9.38 -22.00
N MET A 106 -0.93 10.23 -22.56
CA MET A 106 -1.23 11.53 -21.96
C MET A 106 -1.94 11.39 -20.62
N ILE A 107 -2.91 10.47 -20.51
CA ILE A 107 -3.60 10.16 -19.25
C ILE A 107 -2.60 9.63 -18.23
N ALA A 108 -1.76 8.66 -18.61
CA ALA A 108 -0.83 8.02 -17.70
C ALA A 108 0.25 8.98 -17.15
N ILE A 109 0.89 9.76 -18.04
CA ILE A 109 1.90 10.74 -17.64
C ILE A 109 1.25 11.85 -16.80
N GLY A 110 0.07 12.34 -17.20
CA GLY A 110 -0.67 13.33 -16.43
C GLY A 110 -1.02 12.86 -15.01
N ALA A 111 -1.50 11.62 -14.89
CA ALA A 111 -1.82 10.98 -13.62
C ALA A 111 -0.59 10.80 -12.73
N ALA A 112 0.54 10.36 -13.30
CA ALA A 112 1.80 10.23 -12.58
C ALA A 112 2.28 11.57 -12.00
N LYS A 113 2.32 12.62 -12.84
CA LYS A 113 2.67 13.98 -12.39
C LYS A 113 1.72 14.49 -11.31
N ALA A 114 0.41 14.27 -11.48
CA ALA A 114 -0.60 14.68 -10.50
C ALA A 114 -0.47 13.92 -9.17
N HIS A 115 -0.08 12.64 -9.21
CA HIS A 115 0.22 11.89 -7.99
C HIS A 115 1.44 12.48 -7.27
N LEU A 116 2.55 12.68 -7.98
CA LEU A 116 3.79 13.21 -7.41
C LEU A 116 3.59 14.58 -6.77
N ARG A 117 2.94 15.53 -7.46
CA ARG A 117 2.66 16.86 -6.90
C ARG A 117 1.77 16.85 -5.66
N ARG A 118 0.89 15.84 -5.54
CA ARG A 118 0.01 15.69 -4.37
C ARG A 118 0.75 15.04 -3.20
N THR A 119 1.66 14.11 -3.48
CA THR A 119 2.31 13.27 -2.47
C THR A 119 3.60 13.89 -1.95
N MET A 120 4.38 14.58 -2.79
CA MET A 120 5.71 15.09 -2.47
C MET A 120 5.73 16.63 -2.49
N ARG A 121 6.17 17.28 -1.42
CA ARG A 121 6.24 18.75 -1.34
C ARG A 121 7.41 19.35 -2.09
N HIS A 122 8.53 18.63 -2.18
CA HIS A 122 9.80 19.13 -2.72
C HIS A 122 10.27 18.37 -3.99
N LEU A 123 9.43 17.48 -4.54
CA LEU A 123 9.69 16.80 -5.80
C LEU A 123 8.79 17.37 -6.91
N ASP A 124 9.33 18.26 -7.75
CA ASP A 124 8.64 18.73 -8.95
C ASP A 124 8.83 17.71 -10.09
N PRO A 125 7.77 17.03 -10.56
CA PRO A 125 7.90 16.02 -11.59
C PRO A 125 8.22 16.58 -12.99
N ASP A 126 8.13 17.89 -13.21
CA ASP A 126 8.56 18.51 -14.47
C ASP A 126 10.06 18.85 -14.47
N GLN A 127 10.65 19.08 -13.28
CA GLN A 127 12.06 19.46 -13.14
C GLN A 127 12.94 18.28 -12.71
N HIS A 128 12.42 17.41 -11.84
CA HIS A 128 13.20 16.38 -11.17
C HIS A 128 13.00 14.97 -11.75
N CYS A 129 12.03 14.79 -12.67
CA CYS A 129 11.69 13.48 -13.21
C CYS A 129 11.66 13.45 -14.74
N LEU A 130 12.02 12.30 -15.30
CA LEU A 130 11.72 11.90 -16.68
C LEU A 130 10.68 10.78 -16.64
N ILE A 131 9.50 11.01 -17.22
CA ILE A 131 8.38 10.08 -17.13
C ILE A 131 8.00 9.61 -18.53
N ASP A 132 8.22 8.32 -18.79
CA ASP A 132 7.92 7.68 -20.07
C ASP A 132 6.79 6.66 -19.91
N CYS A 133 5.93 6.57 -20.93
CA CYS A 133 4.84 5.61 -20.97
C CYS A 133 5.00 4.65 -22.15
N PHE A 134 5.08 3.36 -21.83
CA PHE A 134 5.18 2.22 -22.73
C PHE A 134 3.92 1.34 -22.68
N ALA A 135 2.83 1.84 -22.10
CA ALA A 135 1.58 1.09 -22.01
C ALA A 135 1.02 0.80 -23.41
N GLY A 136 0.62 -0.45 -23.63
CA GLY A 136 0.13 -0.94 -24.93
C GLY A 136 -1.28 -1.52 -24.87
N GLN A 137 -1.78 -1.98 -26.01
CA GLN A 137 -3.08 -2.65 -26.07
C GLN A 137 -3.06 -3.99 -25.31
N GLY A 138 -4.16 -4.30 -24.60
CA GLY A 138 -4.39 -5.59 -23.97
C GLY A 138 -4.78 -6.68 -24.99
N ALA A 139 -4.54 -7.95 -24.64
CA ALA A 139 -4.96 -9.08 -25.46
C ALA A 139 -6.50 -9.14 -25.54
N ALA A 140 -7.05 -9.45 -26.72
CA ALA A 140 -8.49 -9.42 -26.98
C ALA A 140 -9.32 -10.26 -25.99
N GLN A 141 -8.83 -11.43 -25.60
CA GLN A 141 -9.50 -12.31 -24.63
C GLN A 141 -9.63 -11.68 -23.24
N LEU A 142 -8.63 -10.90 -22.80
CA LEU A 142 -8.68 -10.23 -21.50
C LEU A 142 -9.61 -9.01 -21.50
N VAL A 143 -9.80 -8.37 -22.66
CA VAL A 143 -10.77 -7.28 -22.82
C VAL A 143 -12.19 -7.77 -22.53
N GLN A 144 -12.55 -8.99 -22.97
CA GLN A 144 -13.87 -9.57 -22.75
C GLN A 144 -14.21 -9.76 -21.26
N THR A 145 -13.22 -10.03 -20.41
CA THR A 145 -13.44 -10.25 -18.96
C THR A 145 -14.01 -9.02 -18.25
N VAL A 146 -13.74 -7.81 -18.77
CA VAL A 146 -14.31 -6.57 -18.22
C VAL A 146 -15.74 -6.37 -18.70
N THR A 147 -16.03 -6.72 -19.95
CA THR A 147 -17.39 -6.66 -20.50
C THR A 147 -18.33 -7.66 -19.83
N GLU A 148 -17.83 -8.86 -19.53
CA GLU A 148 -18.61 -9.93 -18.90
C GLU A 148 -18.52 -9.93 -17.36
N VAL A 149 -17.68 -9.07 -16.78
CA VAL A 149 -17.43 -8.98 -15.34
C VAL A 149 -17.05 -10.35 -14.74
N THR A 150 -16.13 -11.02 -15.42
CA THR A 150 -15.57 -12.32 -15.00
C THR A 150 -14.14 -12.14 -14.48
N ALA A 151 -13.66 -13.09 -13.69
CA ALA A 151 -12.30 -13.10 -13.18
C ALA A 151 -11.30 -13.04 -14.34
N ASN A 152 -10.47 -12.00 -14.35
CA ASN A 152 -9.47 -11.80 -15.38
C ASN A 152 -8.29 -12.79 -15.30
N ASP A 153 -8.11 -13.41 -14.13
CA ASP A 153 -6.99 -14.29 -13.81
C ASP A 153 -7.38 -15.34 -12.75
N THR A 154 -6.53 -16.34 -12.57
CA THR A 154 -6.56 -17.30 -11.45
C THR A 154 -5.60 -16.79 -10.38
N SER A 155 -6.10 -15.91 -9.52
CA SER A 155 -5.36 -15.25 -8.45
C SER A 155 -6.05 -15.43 -7.11
N TYR A 156 -5.38 -15.04 -6.03
CA TYR A 156 -5.97 -15.07 -4.71
C TYR A 156 -5.81 -13.72 -3.98
N GLY A 157 -6.82 -13.39 -3.19
CA GLY A 157 -6.77 -12.29 -2.23
C GLY A 157 -6.86 -12.83 -0.82
N THR A 158 -6.11 -12.25 0.11
CA THR A 158 -6.18 -12.63 1.52
C THR A 158 -5.92 -11.42 2.42
N ALA A 159 -6.70 -11.32 3.49
CA ALA A 159 -6.58 -10.25 4.45
C ALA A 159 -7.12 -10.70 5.81
N HIS A 160 -6.70 -10.01 6.87
CA HIS A 160 -7.14 -10.24 8.24
C HIS A 160 -7.64 -8.96 8.90
N TRP A 161 -8.44 -9.14 9.95
CA TRP A 161 -8.89 -8.08 10.84
C TRP A 161 -9.14 -8.64 12.24
N PRO A 162 -8.87 -7.89 13.33
CA PRO A 162 -8.22 -6.59 13.38
C PRO A 162 -6.71 -6.67 13.18
N LEU A 163 -6.07 -5.50 13.04
CA LEU A 163 -4.63 -5.36 13.16
C LEU A 163 -4.17 -5.77 14.58
N SER A 164 -2.98 -6.35 14.68
CA SER A 164 -2.28 -6.55 15.95
C SER A 164 -1.87 -5.21 16.57
N ARG A 165 -1.40 -5.25 17.82
CA ARG A 165 -0.88 -4.05 18.48
C ARG A 165 0.36 -3.51 17.77
N LEU A 166 1.25 -4.39 17.30
CA LEU A 166 2.43 -3.97 16.55
C LEU A 166 2.04 -3.46 15.16
N GLU A 167 1.14 -4.16 14.46
CA GLU A 167 0.60 -3.75 13.15
C GLU A 167 -0.01 -2.34 13.22
N ASN A 168 -0.88 -2.10 14.20
CA ASN A 168 -1.46 -0.78 14.42
C ASN A 168 -0.39 0.26 14.75
N SER A 169 0.57 -0.06 15.61
CA SER A 169 1.61 0.90 16.02
C SER A 169 2.52 1.31 14.86
N VAL A 170 2.93 0.37 14.01
CA VAL A 170 3.72 0.68 12.81
C VAL A 170 2.92 1.53 11.82
N LEU A 171 1.63 1.22 11.63
CA LEU A 171 0.74 2.01 10.76
C LEU A 171 0.61 3.45 11.26
N GLU A 172 0.25 3.62 12.53
CA GLU A 172 -0.02 4.92 13.14
C GLU A 172 1.26 5.77 13.29
N VAL A 173 2.41 5.19 13.65
CA VAL A 173 3.69 5.92 13.66
C VAL A 173 4.07 6.41 12.26
N THR A 174 3.84 5.60 11.23
CA THR A 174 4.10 6.02 9.84
C THR A 174 3.18 7.19 9.44
N ARG A 175 1.90 7.14 9.82
CA ARG A 175 0.94 8.24 9.59
C ARG A 175 1.33 9.48 10.35
N PHE A 176 1.64 9.37 11.64
CA PHE A 176 2.11 10.48 12.46
C PHE A 176 3.31 11.18 11.82
N LEU A 177 4.29 10.43 11.32
CA LEU A 177 5.44 11.00 10.61
C LEU A 177 5.05 11.68 9.31
N ASN A 178 4.26 11.00 8.46
CA ASN A 178 3.88 11.52 7.15
C ASN A 178 2.75 12.54 7.20
N GLU A 179 1.98 12.74 8.26
CA GLU A 179 0.80 13.62 8.25
C GLU A 179 0.93 14.73 9.31
N ASP A 180 1.37 14.42 10.52
CA ASP A 180 1.33 15.36 11.65
C ASP A 180 2.70 16.00 11.94
N LEU A 181 3.76 15.19 12.03
CA LEU A 181 5.08 15.65 12.46
C LEU A 181 5.83 16.37 11.34
N ARG A 182 5.60 16.00 10.07
CA ARG A 182 6.25 16.62 8.90
C ARG A 182 5.93 18.11 8.71
N ASP A 183 4.89 18.62 9.36
CA ASP A 183 4.51 20.03 9.31
C ASP A 183 5.23 20.85 10.41
N GLN A 184 5.85 20.16 11.38
CA GLN A 184 6.55 20.76 12.51
C GLN A 184 8.07 20.54 12.44
N CYS A 185 8.52 19.55 11.66
CA CYS A 185 9.91 19.14 11.51
C CYS A 185 10.28 19.09 10.02
N PRO A 186 11.58 19.22 9.66
CA PRO A 186 12.05 19.20 8.27
C PRO A 186 12.08 17.79 7.67
N ILE A 187 11.04 16.99 7.91
CA ILE A 187 10.93 15.58 7.49
C ILE A 187 10.54 15.49 6.01
N GLY A 188 11.20 14.63 5.25
CA GLY A 188 10.79 14.20 3.91
C GLY A 188 9.72 13.11 3.95
N GLU A 189 9.02 12.90 2.84
CA GLU A 189 7.88 11.98 2.77
C GLU A 189 8.28 10.49 2.72
N ASP A 190 9.53 10.16 2.39
CA ASP A 190 10.06 8.79 2.36
C ASP A 190 10.44 8.26 3.74
N VAL A 191 9.40 7.99 4.53
CA VAL A 191 9.57 7.35 5.82
C VAL A 191 9.42 5.84 5.68
N LYS A 192 10.19 5.07 6.43
CA LYS A 192 10.02 3.62 6.56
C LYS A 192 10.06 3.24 8.03
N VAL A 193 9.06 2.48 8.48
CA VAL A 193 8.95 2.04 9.87
C VAL A 193 8.98 0.52 9.90
N MET A 194 9.99 -0.02 10.57
CA MET A 194 10.12 -1.45 10.86
C MET A 194 9.87 -1.66 12.35
N GLY A 195 8.86 -2.44 12.69
CA GLY A 195 8.57 -2.88 14.04
C GLY A 195 8.95 -4.34 14.24
N ALA A 196 9.69 -4.62 15.30
CA ALA A 196 9.97 -5.96 15.78
C ALA A 196 9.51 -6.08 17.23
N ARG A 197 8.82 -7.17 17.56
CA ARG A 197 8.47 -7.52 18.93
C ARG A 197 9.08 -8.87 19.26
N VAL A 198 9.87 -8.94 20.32
CA VAL A 198 10.51 -10.16 20.81
C VAL A 198 10.25 -10.26 22.31
N ASP A 199 9.59 -11.34 22.74
CA ASP A 199 9.34 -11.71 24.13
C ASP A 199 8.67 -10.65 25.03
N GLY A 200 8.07 -9.60 24.47
CA GLY A 200 7.61 -8.48 25.29
C GLY A 200 7.98 -7.14 24.69
N GLU A 201 9.24 -7.02 24.32
CA GLU A 201 9.88 -5.75 24.00
C GLU A 201 9.62 -5.40 22.54
N VAL A 202 9.23 -4.14 22.31
CA VAL A 202 9.02 -3.63 20.97
C VAL A 202 10.20 -2.74 20.59
N THR A 203 10.76 -2.98 19.41
CA THR A 203 11.73 -2.09 18.78
C THR A 203 11.12 -1.52 17.51
N LEU A 204 11.09 -0.20 17.37
CA LEU A 204 10.74 0.49 16.15
C LEU A 204 12.01 1.12 15.56
N THR A 205 12.38 0.69 14.36
CA THR A 205 13.45 1.30 13.57
C THR A 205 12.81 2.15 12.47
N CYS A 206 13.08 3.45 12.50
CA CYS A 206 12.51 4.43 11.60
C CYS A 206 13.60 5.04 10.71
N ALA A 207 13.45 4.92 9.39
CA ALA A 207 14.22 5.70 8.43
C ALA A 207 13.39 6.93 8.05
N VAL A 208 13.93 8.12 8.31
CA VAL A 208 13.24 9.41 8.20
C VAL A 208 14.22 10.44 7.59
N PRO A 209 14.15 10.73 6.29
CA PRO A 209 15.04 11.70 5.67
C PRO A 209 14.71 13.11 6.17
N LEU A 210 15.73 13.94 6.34
CA LEU A 210 15.55 15.37 6.58
C LEU A 210 15.83 16.18 5.30
N LEU A 211 15.07 17.24 5.10
CA LEU A 211 15.20 18.14 3.95
C LEU A 211 16.46 18.98 4.07
N ALA A 212 17.43 18.74 3.21
CA ALA A 212 18.76 19.37 3.22
C ALA A 212 18.69 20.90 3.20
N SER A 213 17.72 21.47 2.49
CA SER A 213 17.48 22.92 2.41
C SER A 213 17.15 23.57 3.75
N LEU A 214 16.70 22.78 4.74
CA LEU A 214 16.30 23.25 6.07
C LEU A 214 17.31 22.92 7.17
N ILE A 215 18.40 22.22 6.83
CA ILE A 215 19.43 21.76 7.77
C ILE A 215 20.76 22.44 7.47
N ARG A 216 21.24 23.30 8.36
CA ARG A 216 22.43 24.14 8.12
C ARG A 216 23.77 23.47 8.43
N ASN A 217 23.77 22.43 9.27
CA ASN A 217 24.97 21.69 9.66
C ASN A 217 24.58 20.39 10.39
N ARG A 218 25.59 19.56 10.70
CA ARG A 218 25.42 18.30 11.44
C ARG A 218 24.77 18.46 12.80
N ALA A 219 25.15 19.48 13.57
CA ALA A 219 24.58 19.69 14.91
C ALA A 219 23.05 19.91 14.85
N GLN A 220 22.58 20.69 13.88
CA GLN A 220 21.15 20.89 13.66
C GLN A 220 20.45 19.60 13.17
N TYR A 221 21.10 18.80 12.31
CA TYR A 221 20.57 17.50 11.90
C TYR A 221 20.34 16.60 13.12
N GLU A 222 21.33 16.47 14.01
CA GLU A 222 21.22 15.64 15.21
C GLU A 222 20.14 16.14 16.18
N GLU A 223 20.03 17.46 16.35
CA GLU A 223 18.96 18.06 17.15
C GLU A 223 17.57 17.65 16.64
N HIS A 224 17.34 17.76 15.32
CA HIS A 224 16.09 17.32 14.72
C HIS A 224 15.91 15.80 14.80
N ARG A 225 16.94 14.99 14.53
CA ARG A 225 16.88 13.52 14.63
C ARG A 225 16.45 13.08 16.03
N LEU A 226 17.06 13.66 17.07
CA LEU A 226 16.74 13.36 18.46
C LEU A 226 15.33 13.82 18.84
N ALA A 227 14.92 15.02 18.42
CA ALA A 227 13.57 15.52 18.66
C ALA A 227 12.50 14.63 17.99
N ILE A 228 12.75 14.19 16.76
CA ILE A 228 11.89 13.26 16.01
C ILE A 228 11.84 11.90 16.72
N GLN A 229 12.99 11.36 17.15
CA GLN A 229 13.03 10.11 17.90
C GLN A 229 12.19 10.19 19.19
N GLN A 230 12.32 11.29 19.94
CA GLN A 230 11.53 11.52 21.16
C GLN A 230 10.02 11.65 20.86
N ALA A 231 9.64 12.33 19.78
CA ALA A 231 8.25 12.46 19.36
C ALA A 231 7.64 11.09 18.97
N ILE A 232 8.37 10.28 18.19
CA ILE A 232 7.95 8.92 17.84
C ILE A 232 7.87 8.05 19.09
N GLN A 233 8.85 8.14 19.99
CA GLN A 233 8.89 7.40 21.26
C GLN A 233 7.65 7.69 22.11
N ALA A 234 7.28 8.96 22.26
CA ALA A 234 6.08 9.38 23.00
C ALA A 234 4.79 8.89 22.31
N HIS A 235 4.70 9.02 20.98
CA HIS A 235 3.54 8.57 20.21
C HIS A 235 3.36 7.04 20.29
N ALA A 236 4.44 6.26 20.08
CA ALA A 236 4.41 4.81 20.15
C ALA A 236 4.09 4.30 21.56
N ALA A 237 4.60 4.96 22.62
CA ALA A 237 4.29 4.60 24.00
C ALA A 237 2.80 4.80 24.36
N ALA A 238 2.10 5.71 23.68
CA ALA A 238 0.65 5.88 23.86
C ALA A 238 -0.18 4.78 23.18
N LEU A 239 0.36 4.14 22.14
CA LEU A 239 -0.31 3.08 21.37
C LEU A 239 -0.06 1.68 21.94
N LEU A 240 1.08 1.49 22.62
CA LEU A 240 1.53 0.19 23.11
C LEU A 240 1.44 0.12 24.63
N THR A 241 0.99 -1.04 25.14
CA THR A 241 0.99 -1.33 26.59
C THR A 241 2.31 -1.96 27.07
N ARG A 242 3.34 -1.97 26.22
CA ARG A 242 4.62 -2.64 26.46
C ARG A 242 5.76 -1.65 26.26
N PRO A 243 6.93 -1.85 26.89
CA PRO A 243 8.11 -1.04 26.61
C PRO A 243 8.41 -1.04 25.11
N VAL A 244 8.66 0.15 24.57
CA VAL A 244 9.04 0.37 23.18
C VAL A 244 10.35 1.13 23.14
N HIS A 245 11.25 0.72 22.26
CA HIS A 245 12.50 1.40 21.95
C HIS A 245 12.45 1.90 20.52
N VAL A 246 12.65 3.20 20.34
CA VAL A 246 12.64 3.83 19.02
C VAL A 246 14.05 4.22 18.62
N PHE A 247 14.42 3.86 17.38
CA PHE A 247 15.67 4.22 16.75
C PHE A 247 15.40 4.96 15.44
N VAL A 248 16.05 6.10 15.23
CA VAL A 248 15.92 6.89 14.00
C VAL A 248 17.26 6.96 13.27
N ASN A 249 17.22 6.63 11.98
CA ASN A 249 18.34 6.73 11.04
C ASN A 249 19.63 6.03 11.52
N MET A 250 19.50 4.75 11.90
CA MET A 250 20.63 3.95 12.42
C MET A 250 21.77 3.71 11.42
N ALA A 251 21.61 4.08 10.16
CA ALA A 251 22.67 4.03 9.15
C ALA A 251 23.58 5.27 9.17
N ASP A 252 23.23 6.31 9.92
CA ASP A 252 24.05 7.51 10.06
C ASP A 252 25.39 7.15 10.74
N ASP A 253 26.49 7.74 10.26
CA ASP A 253 27.81 7.62 10.88
C ASP A 253 28.07 8.83 11.79
N GLU A 254 28.11 8.59 13.10
CA GLU A 254 28.34 9.62 14.13
C GLU A 254 29.79 10.12 14.17
N ASN A 255 30.74 9.42 13.53
CA ASN A 255 32.16 9.77 13.57
C ASN A 255 32.61 10.67 12.41
N GLN A 256 31.72 10.94 11.45
CA GLN A 256 32.02 11.77 10.28
C GLN A 256 31.15 13.03 10.28
N ASP A 257 31.76 14.20 10.19
CA ASP A 257 31.02 15.46 10.00
C ASP A 257 30.86 15.74 8.50
N SER A 258 29.95 15.01 7.86
CA SER A 258 29.68 15.11 6.41
C SER A 258 28.18 14.98 6.10
N PRO A 259 27.65 15.73 5.11
CA PRO A 259 26.30 15.50 4.58
C PRO A 259 26.06 14.06 4.12
N ASP A 260 27.09 13.37 3.61
CA ASP A 260 26.99 11.98 3.13
C ASP A 260 26.91 10.94 4.27
N SER A 261 27.18 11.37 5.50
CA SER A 261 27.15 10.50 6.68
C SER A 261 25.80 10.48 7.40
N VAL A 262 24.81 11.20 6.89
CA VAL A 262 23.48 11.37 7.48
C VAL A 262 22.38 11.29 6.44
N TYR A 263 21.16 10.94 6.86
CA TYR A 263 20.05 10.80 5.92
C TYR A 263 19.41 12.15 5.54
N LEU A 264 20.04 12.86 4.59
CA LEU A 264 19.52 14.08 3.97
C LEU A 264 18.96 13.83 2.57
N THR A 265 17.93 14.60 2.20
CA THR A 265 17.36 14.62 0.83
C THR A 265 17.03 16.04 0.38
N LEU A 266 17.06 16.33 -0.91
CA LEU A 266 16.59 17.57 -1.54
C LEU A 266 15.07 17.56 -1.70
N THR A 267 14.52 16.42 -2.12
CA THR A 267 13.14 16.27 -2.59
C THR A 267 12.23 15.55 -1.60
N GLY A 268 12.79 15.01 -0.51
CA GLY A 268 12.07 14.25 0.51
C GLY A 268 11.98 12.74 0.23
N THR A 269 12.63 12.23 -0.81
CA THR A 269 12.66 10.80 -1.16
C THR A 269 14.07 10.31 -1.48
N SER A 270 14.41 9.08 -1.05
CA SER A 270 15.63 8.38 -1.44
C SER A 270 15.69 8.06 -2.94
N GLY A 271 14.56 8.17 -3.65
CA GLY A 271 14.52 8.02 -5.11
C GLY A 271 15.40 9.02 -5.86
N GLU A 272 15.83 10.12 -5.22
CA GLU A 272 16.79 11.06 -5.81
C GLU A 272 18.25 10.57 -5.74
N CYS A 273 18.56 9.58 -4.89
CA CYS A 273 19.93 9.21 -4.53
C CYS A 273 20.12 7.70 -4.27
N GLY A 274 19.65 6.85 -5.18
CA GLY A 274 20.10 5.44 -5.28
C GLY A 274 19.07 4.36 -4.97
N ASP A 275 17.88 4.70 -4.49
CA ASP A 275 16.82 3.72 -4.24
C ASP A 275 15.80 3.65 -5.39
N ASP A 276 15.73 2.49 -6.03
CA ASP A 276 14.72 2.18 -7.04
C ASP A 276 13.38 1.78 -6.40
N GLY A 277 12.30 1.91 -7.17
CA GLY A 277 10.96 1.49 -6.76
C GLY A 277 10.23 0.67 -7.82
N ALA A 278 9.34 -0.21 -7.40
CA ALA A 278 8.42 -0.88 -8.32
C ALA A 278 7.06 -1.20 -7.69
N VAL A 279 6.01 -1.22 -8.52
CA VAL A 279 4.66 -1.62 -8.11
C VAL A 279 4.67 -3.00 -7.45
N GLY A 280 3.94 -3.12 -6.33
CA GLY A 280 3.77 -4.38 -5.63
C GLY A 280 4.94 -4.80 -4.75
N ARG A 281 6.01 -4.00 -4.65
CA ARG A 281 7.16 -4.23 -3.76
C ARG A 281 7.01 -3.54 -2.39
N GLY A 282 5.91 -2.82 -2.21
CA GLY A 282 5.56 -2.14 -0.97
C GLY A 282 4.55 -2.90 -0.12
N ASN A 283 3.70 -2.12 0.54
CA ASN A 283 2.70 -2.58 1.49
C ASN A 283 1.59 -3.42 0.82
N ARG A 284 0.86 -4.21 1.61
CA ARG A 284 -0.35 -4.92 1.15
C ARG A 284 -1.59 -4.03 1.30
N VAL A 285 -2.77 -4.52 0.92
CA VAL A 285 -4.04 -3.77 1.10
C VAL A 285 -4.39 -3.42 2.56
N SER A 286 -3.74 -4.07 3.53
CA SER A 286 -3.78 -3.68 4.95
C SER A 286 -3.01 -2.40 5.26
N GLY A 287 -2.19 -1.91 4.32
CA GLY A 287 -1.22 -0.86 4.54
C GLY A 287 0.09 -1.34 5.15
N LEU A 288 0.33 -2.65 5.26
CA LEU A 288 1.48 -3.19 5.99
C LEU A 288 2.13 -4.37 5.26
N ILE A 289 3.37 -4.67 5.63
CA ILE A 289 4.08 -5.90 5.31
C ILE A 289 4.16 -6.72 6.60
N THR A 290 3.48 -7.87 6.61
CA THR A 290 3.23 -8.66 7.83
C THR A 290 3.64 -10.12 7.61
N PRO A 291 4.94 -10.48 7.70
CA PRO A 291 5.45 -11.83 7.39
C PRO A 291 4.82 -12.96 8.23
N PHE A 292 4.25 -12.65 9.39
CA PHE A 292 3.58 -13.62 10.27
C PHE A 292 2.08 -13.77 10.00
N ARG A 293 1.57 -13.12 8.95
CA ARG A 293 0.19 -13.21 8.48
C ARG A 293 0.17 -13.78 7.06
N PRO A 294 -0.88 -14.52 6.68
CA PRO A 294 -1.12 -14.82 5.28
C PRO A 294 -1.31 -13.53 4.48
N VAL A 295 -0.53 -13.38 3.42
CA VAL A 295 -0.54 -12.21 2.54
C VAL A 295 -0.65 -12.65 1.08
N SER A 296 -1.29 -11.82 0.26
CA SER A 296 -1.28 -11.99 -1.19
C SER A 296 -0.09 -11.25 -1.79
N LEU A 297 0.60 -11.92 -2.72
CA LEU A 297 1.66 -11.31 -3.52
C LEU A 297 1.11 -10.46 -4.68
N GLU A 298 -0.21 -10.51 -4.92
CA GLU A 298 -0.86 -9.65 -5.90
C GLU A 298 -0.71 -8.18 -5.54
N ALA A 299 -0.09 -7.40 -6.42
CA ALA A 299 -0.10 -5.95 -6.32
C ALA A 299 -1.52 -5.44 -6.58
N ALA A 300 -2.14 -4.70 -5.66
CA ALA A 300 -3.49 -4.17 -5.87
C ALA A 300 -3.48 -2.91 -6.77
N ALA A 301 -2.45 -2.07 -6.65
CA ALA A 301 -2.33 -0.81 -7.34
C ALA A 301 -2.29 -0.96 -8.87
N GLY A 302 -3.03 -0.10 -9.59
CA GLY A 302 -2.99 0.00 -11.06
C GLY A 302 -3.80 -1.04 -11.82
N LYS A 303 -4.26 -2.11 -11.16
CA LYS A 303 -5.19 -3.08 -11.73
C LYS A 303 -6.59 -2.48 -11.86
N ASN A 304 -7.34 -2.85 -12.90
CA ASN A 304 -8.68 -2.29 -13.07
C ASN A 304 -9.61 -2.66 -11.91
N PRO A 305 -10.52 -1.75 -11.52
CA PRO A 305 -11.45 -1.96 -10.43
C PRO A 305 -12.69 -2.76 -10.84
N VAL A 306 -12.74 -3.40 -12.01
CA VAL A 306 -13.95 -4.07 -12.53
C VAL A 306 -13.84 -5.58 -12.45
N SER A 307 -12.79 -6.16 -13.03
CA SER A 307 -12.62 -7.61 -13.18
C SER A 307 -11.37 -8.16 -12.50
N HIS A 308 -10.43 -7.29 -12.07
CA HIS A 308 -9.16 -7.80 -11.59
C HIS A 308 -9.23 -8.36 -10.16
N VAL A 309 -9.23 -9.69 -10.06
CA VAL A 309 -9.37 -10.41 -8.77
C VAL A 309 -8.23 -10.14 -7.80
N GLY A 310 -6.97 -10.04 -8.27
CA GLY A 310 -5.84 -9.64 -7.42
C GLY A 310 -6.03 -8.29 -6.68
N LYS A 311 -6.85 -7.39 -7.20
CA LYS A 311 -7.24 -6.15 -6.51
C LYS A 311 -8.53 -6.36 -5.71
N LEU A 312 -9.59 -6.81 -6.39
CA LEU A 312 -10.94 -6.91 -5.83
C LEU A 312 -11.02 -7.88 -4.65
N TYR A 313 -10.40 -9.06 -4.76
CA TYR A 313 -10.46 -10.07 -3.71
C TYR A 313 -9.63 -9.71 -2.49
N ASN A 314 -8.54 -8.97 -2.65
CA ASN A 314 -7.79 -8.46 -1.50
C ASN A 314 -8.62 -7.42 -0.72
N VAL A 315 -9.31 -6.50 -1.42
CA VAL A 315 -10.21 -5.54 -0.76
C VAL A 315 -11.43 -6.25 -0.17
N LEU A 316 -12.07 -7.15 -0.91
CA LEU A 316 -13.25 -7.91 -0.43
C LEU A 316 -12.90 -8.72 0.82
N ALA A 317 -11.76 -9.42 0.82
CA ALA A 317 -11.29 -10.18 1.98
C ALA A 317 -11.14 -9.29 3.21
N LEU A 318 -10.56 -8.09 3.07
CA LEU A 318 -10.38 -7.16 4.17
C LEU A 318 -11.73 -6.66 4.71
N GLN A 319 -12.65 -6.28 3.82
CA GLN A 319 -13.98 -5.79 4.22
C GLN A 319 -14.84 -6.88 4.84
N ALA A 320 -14.80 -8.10 4.31
CA ALA A 320 -15.50 -9.23 4.89
C ALA A 320 -14.92 -9.62 6.26
N ALA A 321 -13.58 -9.60 6.43
CA ALA A 321 -12.96 -9.85 7.72
C ALA A 321 -13.38 -8.83 8.78
N LYS A 322 -13.46 -7.54 8.40
CA LYS A 322 -13.99 -6.46 9.25
C LYS A 322 -15.43 -6.73 9.68
N ALA A 323 -16.31 -6.96 8.70
CA ALA A 323 -17.72 -7.20 8.95
C ALA A 323 -17.97 -8.44 9.83
N ILE A 324 -17.19 -9.51 9.66
CA ILE A 324 -17.30 -10.72 10.50
C ILE A 324 -16.95 -10.40 11.96
N VAL A 325 -15.84 -9.71 12.22
CA VAL A 325 -15.41 -9.38 13.59
C VAL A 325 -16.37 -8.39 14.25
N GLU A 326 -16.85 -7.40 13.51
CA GLU A 326 -17.82 -6.42 14.02
C GLU A 326 -19.17 -7.06 14.38
N ALA A 327 -19.64 -8.01 13.57
CA ALA A 327 -20.92 -8.66 13.79
C ALA A 327 -20.89 -9.79 14.83
N LEU A 328 -19.71 -10.39 15.08
CA LEU A 328 -19.58 -11.58 15.94
C LEU A 328 -18.66 -11.29 17.14
N PRO A 329 -19.20 -10.87 18.29
CA PRO A 329 -18.41 -10.51 19.48
C PRO A 329 -17.52 -11.63 20.02
N ARG A 330 -17.81 -12.88 19.69
CA ARG A 330 -17.02 -14.06 20.09
C ARG A 330 -15.83 -14.32 19.17
N VAL A 331 -15.71 -13.61 18.05
CA VAL A 331 -14.59 -13.70 17.10
C VAL A 331 -13.60 -12.59 17.40
N ARG A 332 -12.42 -12.97 17.90
CA ARG A 332 -11.32 -12.03 18.19
C ARG A 332 -10.68 -11.49 16.91
N GLN A 333 -10.59 -12.35 15.90
CA GLN A 333 -9.95 -12.05 14.62
C GLN A 333 -10.55 -12.95 13.54
N ALA A 334 -10.71 -12.40 12.34
CA ALA A 334 -11.03 -13.16 11.14
C ALA A 334 -9.92 -12.98 10.10
N GLN A 335 -9.63 -14.04 9.35
CA GLN A 335 -8.85 -13.99 8.12
C GLN A 335 -9.72 -14.53 6.99
N VAL A 336 -9.81 -13.81 5.89
CA VAL A 336 -10.56 -14.23 4.71
C VAL A 336 -9.59 -14.45 3.56
N THR A 337 -9.74 -15.56 2.84
CA THR A 337 -8.96 -15.90 1.65
C THR A 337 -9.90 -16.31 0.52
N LEU A 338 -9.73 -15.70 -0.65
CA LEU A 338 -10.55 -15.93 -1.83
C LEU A 338 -9.64 -16.33 -2.98
N LEU A 339 -9.98 -17.42 -3.67
CA LEU A 339 -9.28 -17.91 -4.86
C LEU A 339 -10.24 -17.83 -6.04
N SER A 340 -9.84 -17.13 -7.10
CA SER A 340 -10.58 -17.11 -8.36
C SER A 340 -10.14 -18.26 -9.27
N GLN A 341 -10.92 -18.48 -10.32
CA GLN A 341 -10.48 -19.20 -11.51
C GLN A 341 -10.80 -18.28 -12.71
N ILE A 342 -9.83 -18.09 -13.61
CA ILE A 342 -9.99 -17.21 -14.78
C ILE A 342 -11.27 -17.57 -15.58
N GLY A 343 -12.03 -16.54 -15.98
CA GLY A 343 -13.29 -16.67 -16.72
C GLY A 343 -14.51 -17.03 -15.88
N ARG A 344 -14.37 -17.31 -14.57
CA ARG A 344 -15.52 -17.50 -13.68
C ARG A 344 -16.13 -16.16 -13.24
N PRO A 345 -17.43 -16.09 -12.93
CA PRO A 345 -18.03 -14.91 -12.31
C PRO A 345 -17.28 -14.50 -11.02
N LEU A 346 -17.09 -13.20 -10.80
CA LEU A 346 -16.38 -12.68 -9.63
C LEU A 346 -17.05 -13.06 -8.30
N ASP A 347 -18.37 -13.24 -8.31
CA ASP A 347 -19.14 -13.67 -7.17
C ASP A 347 -19.07 -15.18 -6.91
N GLN A 348 -18.41 -15.96 -7.78
CA GLN A 348 -18.28 -17.41 -7.67
C GLN A 348 -16.80 -17.83 -7.58
N PRO A 349 -16.09 -17.47 -6.48
CA PRO A 349 -14.72 -17.90 -6.28
C PRO A 349 -14.64 -19.44 -6.21
N GLN A 350 -13.52 -19.99 -6.69
CA GLN A 350 -13.22 -21.41 -6.56
C GLN A 350 -13.21 -21.83 -5.09
N VAL A 351 -12.65 -20.98 -4.21
CA VAL A 351 -12.68 -21.14 -2.76
C VAL A 351 -12.90 -19.77 -2.10
N ALA A 352 -13.82 -19.72 -1.14
CA ALA A 352 -13.95 -18.60 -0.20
C ALA A 352 -13.82 -19.14 1.23
N LEU A 353 -12.68 -18.89 1.86
CA LEU A 353 -12.32 -19.40 3.18
C LEU A 353 -12.32 -18.27 4.21
N ALA A 354 -13.07 -18.43 5.30
CA ALA A 354 -12.92 -17.64 6.52
C ALA A 354 -12.29 -18.51 7.62
N VAL A 355 -11.18 -18.05 8.20
CA VAL A 355 -10.56 -18.65 9.38
C VAL A 355 -10.82 -17.72 10.56
N LEU A 356 -11.48 -18.24 11.60
CA LEU A 356 -11.92 -17.47 12.77
C LEU A 356 -11.08 -17.85 13.98
N HIS A 357 -10.56 -16.83 14.68
CA HIS A 357 -9.96 -16.99 16.00
C HIS A 357 -11.00 -16.62 17.08
N PRO A 358 -11.43 -17.58 17.93
CA PRO A 358 -12.40 -17.31 18.98
C PRO A 358 -11.81 -16.50 20.15
N ILE A 359 -12.71 -15.84 20.90
CA ILE A 359 -12.44 -15.41 22.27
C ILE A 359 -12.80 -16.57 23.21
N GLY A 360 -11.80 -17.20 23.82
CA GLY A 360 -11.99 -18.32 24.74
C GLY A 360 -12.14 -19.66 24.00
N ALA A 361 -13.13 -20.46 24.40
CA ALA A 361 -13.36 -21.79 23.82
C ALA A 361 -13.97 -21.74 22.39
N THR A 362 -14.25 -22.91 21.81
CA THR A 362 -14.78 -23.11 20.45
C THR A 362 -15.99 -22.23 20.13
N LEU A 363 -16.04 -21.74 18.89
CA LEU A 363 -17.21 -21.05 18.33
C LEU A 363 -18.40 -22.01 18.22
N ALA A 364 -19.62 -21.49 18.38
CA ALA A 364 -20.81 -22.28 18.13
C ALA A 364 -21.02 -22.46 16.61
N THR A 365 -21.76 -23.49 16.21
CA THR A 365 -22.16 -23.68 14.81
C THR A 365 -22.88 -22.45 14.26
N ALA A 366 -23.66 -21.75 15.09
CA ALA A 366 -24.34 -20.51 14.73
C ALA A 366 -23.36 -19.39 14.34
N ASP A 367 -22.23 -19.23 15.05
CA ASP A 367 -21.21 -18.23 14.73
C ASP A 367 -20.56 -18.52 13.36
N SER A 368 -20.28 -19.80 13.09
CA SER A 368 -19.72 -20.22 11.79
C SER A 368 -20.70 -20.01 10.64
N SER A 369 -21.99 -20.30 10.85
CA SER A 369 -23.05 -20.05 9.88
C SER A 369 -23.25 -18.55 9.63
N ALA A 370 -23.18 -17.72 10.67
CA ALA A 370 -23.28 -16.27 10.54
C ALA A 370 -22.07 -15.69 9.77
N ALA A 371 -20.85 -16.14 10.06
CA ALA A 371 -19.67 -15.73 9.31
C ALA A 371 -19.76 -16.14 7.82
N ALA A 372 -20.26 -17.34 7.53
CA ALA A 372 -20.51 -17.79 6.16
C ALA A 372 -21.54 -16.91 5.44
N ALA A 373 -22.61 -16.50 6.14
CA ALA A 373 -23.64 -15.61 5.60
C ALA A 373 -23.09 -14.21 5.29
N ILE A 374 -22.27 -13.64 6.18
CA ILE A 374 -21.61 -12.35 5.96
C ILE A 374 -20.66 -12.42 4.76
N LEU A 375 -19.84 -13.47 4.65
CA LEU A 375 -18.96 -13.65 3.50
C LEU A 375 -19.76 -13.84 2.20
N ASN A 376 -20.90 -14.54 2.27
CA ASN A 376 -21.78 -14.70 1.12
C ASN A 376 -22.43 -13.37 0.69
N ASP A 377 -22.79 -12.49 1.62
CA ASP A 377 -23.31 -11.14 1.33
C ASP A 377 -22.29 -10.30 0.59
N TRP A 378 -21.04 -10.25 1.10
CA TRP A 378 -19.96 -9.52 0.43
C TRP A 378 -19.64 -10.06 -0.97
N LEU A 379 -19.73 -11.38 -1.18
CA LEU A 379 -19.56 -11.97 -2.50
C LEU A 379 -20.76 -11.72 -3.42
N ALA A 380 -21.97 -11.50 -2.88
CA ALA A 380 -23.18 -11.32 -3.68
C ALA A 380 -23.20 -10.01 -4.46
N ASP A 381 -22.49 -8.99 -3.99
CA ASP A 381 -22.36 -7.71 -4.67
C ASP A 381 -20.88 -7.28 -4.77
N PRO A 382 -20.13 -7.81 -5.76
CA PRO A 382 -18.77 -7.35 -6.04
C PRO A 382 -18.72 -5.85 -6.39
N GLY A 383 -19.82 -5.28 -6.90
CA GLY A 383 -19.95 -3.85 -7.25
C GLY A 383 -19.73 -2.91 -6.06
N ARG A 384 -20.07 -3.36 -4.85
CA ARG A 384 -19.75 -2.64 -3.60
C ARG A 384 -18.24 -2.37 -3.49
N VAL A 385 -17.41 -3.36 -3.79
CA VAL A 385 -15.94 -3.22 -3.73
C VAL A 385 -15.42 -2.30 -4.83
N GLN A 386 -15.98 -2.40 -6.05
CA GLN A 386 -15.62 -1.51 -7.15
C GLN A 386 -15.89 -0.04 -6.80
N THR A 387 -17.02 0.23 -6.15
CA THR A 387 -17.41 1.56 -5.68
C THR A 387 -16.45 2.07 -4.61
N LEU A 388 -16.11 1.25 -3.62
CA LEU A 388 -15.14 1.60 -2.58
C LEU A 388 -13.78 2.00 -3.18
N ILE A 389 -13.29 1.25 -4.15
CA ILE A 389 -12.02 1.53 -4.83
C ILE A 389 -12.11 2.81 -5.64
N THR A 390 -13.14 2.94 -6.49
CA THR A 390 -13.28 4.08 -7.42
C THR A 390 -13.47 5.40 -6.67
N ASN A 391 -14.13 5.36 -5.50
CA ASN A 391 -14.30 6.53 -4.63
C ASN A 391 -13.11 6.74 -3.68
N GLN A 392 -12.04 5.94 -3.77
CA GLN A 392 -10.87 5.99 -2.88
C GLN A 392 -11.26 5.89 -1.38
N ALA A 393 -12.33 5.13 -1.07
CA ALA A 393 -12.83 4.93 0.28
C ALA A 393 -12.11 3.79 1.02
N VAL A 394 -11.11 3.17 0.39
CA VAL A 394 -10.31 2.07 0.95
C VAL A 394 -8.83 2.26 0.61
N THR A 395 -7.97 1.90 1.56
CA THR A 395 -6.52 1.80 1.36
C THR A 395 -6.18 0.58 0.49
N LEU A 396 -5.19 0.73 -0.38
CA LEU A 396 -4.68 -0.35 -1.24
C LEU A 396 -3.21 -0.72 -0.96
N PHE A 397 -2.49 0.16 -0.26
CA PHE A 397 -1.09 0.03 0.16
C PHE A 397 -0.79 1.09 1.24
#